data_AF-A0A7T7ANK0-F1
#
_entry.id   AF-A0A7T7ANK0-F1
#
_cell.length_a   1.000
_cell.length_b   1.000
_cell.length_c   1.000
_cell.angle_alpha   90.00
_cell.angle_beta   90.00
_cell.angle_gamma   90.00
#
_symmetry.space_group_name_H-M   'P 1'
#
loop_
_entity.id
_entity.type
_entity.pdbx_description
1 polymer ?
#
loop_
_entity_poly.entity_id
_entity_poly.type
_entity_poly.pdbx_seq_one_letter_code
_entity_poly.pdbx_strand_id
1 'polypeptide(L)' 'MIGATWSRLFPENIKGYGFIDSHTPELSISILPKYIGYGAGSKLLKEILLALKKKGYSKVSLAVQKKIRL' A
#
# COMPACT_ATOMS: atom_id res chain seq x y z
N MET A 1 16.42 -7.29 -4.56
CA MET A 1 15.38 -6.33 -4.10
C MET A 1 15.11 -6.59 -2.62
N ILE A 2 14.90 -5.54 -1.81
CA ILE A 2 14.70 -5.67 -0.34
C ILE A 2 13.24 -5.48 0.10
N GLY A 3 12.36 -5.11 -0.83
CA GLY A 3 10.95 -4.89 -0.61
C GLY A 3 10.26 -4.39 -1.87
N ALA A 4 8.93 -4.36 -1.85
CA ALA A 4 8.07 -3.91 -2.94
C ALA A 4 6.79 -3.28 -2.41
N THR A 5 6.18 -2.39 -3.20
CA THR A 5 4.85 -1.84 -2.93
C THR A 5 4.05 -1.76 -4.22
N TRP A 6 2.75 -1.94 -4.12
CA TRP A 6 1.82 -1.87 -5.23
C TRP A 6 0.45 -1.38 -4.75
N SER A 7 -0.40 -1.00 -5.69
CA SER A 7 -1.76 -0.54 -5.43
C SER A 7 -2.74 -1.24 -6.35
N ARG A 8 -3.98 -1.45 -5.89
CA ARG A 8 -5.07 -2.02 -6.70
C ARG A 8 -6.38 -1.26 -6.46
N LEU A 9 -7.15 -1.04 -7.53
CA LEU A 9 -8.56 -0.65 -7.43
C LEU A 9 -9.42 -1.90 -7.37
N PHE A 10 -10.46 -1.85 -6.55
CA PHE A 10 -11.39 -2.94 -6.34
C PHE A 10 -12.78 -2.50 -6.82
N PRO A 11 -13.51 -3.33 -7.56
CA PRO A 11 -14.91 -3.06 -7.87
C PRO A 11 -15.80 -3.30 -6.64
N GLU A 12 -16.98 -2.69 -6.59
CA GLU A 12 -17.88 -2.77 -5.43
C GLU A 12 -18.28 -4.20 -5.02
N ASN A 13 -18.34 -5.11 -5.99
CA ASN A 13 -18.69 -6.51 -5.78
C ASN A 13 -17.52 -7.38 -5.28
N ILE A 14 -16.27 -6.88 -5.30
CA ILE A 14 -15.09 -7.61 -4.83
C ILE A 14 -14.23 -6.65 -4.00
N LYS A 15 -14.52 -6.57 -2.69
CA LYS A 15 -13.89 -5.64 -1.76
C LYS A 15 -12.59 -6.21 -1.18
N GLY A 16 -11.53 -5.40 -1.17
CA GLY A 16 -10.35 -5.64 -0.36
C GLY A 16 -10.60 -5.34 1.13
N TYR A 17 -9.64 -5.69 1.99
CA TYR A 17 -9.77 -5.44 3.44
C TYR A 17 -9.74 -3.94 3.77
N GLY A 18 -9.09 -3.14 2.93
CA GLY A 18 -9.03 -1.69 3.05
C GLY A 18 -9.99 -0.96 2.10
N PHE A 19 -11.00 -1.64 1.55
CA PHE A 19 -11.89 -1.03 0.57
C PHE A 19 -12.67 0.16 1.14
N ILE A 20 -12.62 1.29 0.43
CA ILE A 20 -13.41 2.50 0.74
C ILE A 20 -14.46 2.71 -0.34
N ASP A 21 -14.03 2.80 -1.60
CA ASP A 21 -14.87 2.93 -2.79
C ASP A 21 -14.08 2.43 -4.02
N SER A 22 -14.74 2.34 -5.18
CA SER A 22 -14.14 1.85 -6.43
C SER A 22 -13.11 2.78 -7.08
N HIS A 23 -12.92 3.99 -6.56
CA HIS A 23 -11.97 4.99 -7.07
C HIS A 23 -10.76 5.19 -6.14
N THR A 24 -10.82 4.64 -4.93
CA THR A 24 -9.76 4.73 -3.93
C THR A 24 -8.84 3.50 -4.02
N PRO A 25 -7.59 3.66 -4.49
CA PRO A 25 -6.65 2.54 -4.58
C PRO A 25 -6.24 2.05 -3.20
N GLU A 26 -6.29 0.73 -3.01
CA GLU A 26 -5.80 0.05 -1.83
C GLU A 26 -4.32 -0.32 -2.02
N LEU A 27 -3.49 0.09 -1.06
CA LEU A 27 -2.05 -0.11 -1.05
C LEU A 27 -1.65 -1.42 -0.37
N SER A 28 -0.59 -2.01 -0.88
CA SER A 28 0.10 -3.15 -0.27
C SER A 28 1.61 -2.94 -0.32
N ILE A 29 2.31 -3.36 0.73
CA ILE A 29 3.75 -3.22 0.88
C ILE A 29 4.32 -4.45 1.56
N SER A 30 5.51 -4.88 1.13
CA SER A 30 6.26 -5.98 1.75
C SER A 30 7.74 -5.63 1.78
N ILE A 31 8.39 -5.88 2.91
CA ILE A 31 9.82 -5.66 3.16
C ILE A 31 10.41 -6.97 3.70
N LEU A 32 11.60 -7.34 3.24
CA LEU A 32 12.32 -8.48 3.82
C LEU A 32 12.62 -8.20 5.30
N PRO A 33 12.36 -9.15 6.23
CA PRO A 33 12.47 -8.91 7.68
C PRO A 33 13.79 -8.27 8.13
N LYS A 34 14.91 -8.68 7.50
CA LYS A 34 16.26 -8.14 7.73
C LYS A 34 16.39 -6.61 7.54
N TYR A 35 15.48 -5.99 6.80
CA TYR A 35 15.53 -4.57 6.41
C TYR A 35 14.42 -3.73 7.06
N ILE A 36 13.69 -4.30 8.02
CA ILE A 36 12.70 -3.57 8.83
C ILE A 36 13.43 -2.70 9.85
N GLY A 37 12.92 -1.48 10.10
CA GLY A 37 13.58 -0.49 10.96
C GLY A 37 14.65 0.36 10.27
N TYR A 38 15.09 -0.02 9.06
CA TYR A 38 16.09 0.73 8.28
C TYR A 38 15.51 1.82 7.36
N GLY A 39 14.22 2.15 7.51
CA GLY A 39 13.54 3.20 6.71
C GLY A 39 13.16 2.80 5.28
N ALA A 40 13.42 1.56 4.84
CA ALA A 40 13.09 1.07 3.50
C ALA A 40 11.58 1.15 3.20
N GLY A 41 10.73 0.74 4.15
CA GLY A 41 9.27 0.83 4.02
C GLY A 41 8.78 2.26 3.84
N SER A 42 9.32 3.20 4.61
CA SER A 42 8.98 4.62 4.50
C SER A 42 9.35 5.21 3.15
N LYS A 43 10.49 4.79 2.59
CA LYS A 43 10.91 5.22 1.24
C LYS A 43 9.96 4.70 0.17
N LEU A 44 9.63 3.40 0.19
CA LEU A 44 8.67 2.81 -0.75
C LEU A 44 7.30 3.48 -0.65
N LEU A 45 6.81 3.73 0.58
CA LEU A 45 5.53 4.41 0.80
C LEU A 45 5.53 5.81 0.20
N LYS A 46 6.59 6.61 0.40
CA LYS A 46 6.68 7.96 -0.20
C LYS A 46 6.63 7.89 -1.73
N GLU A 47 7.40 7.00 -2.35
CA GLU A 47 7.46 6.88 -3.80
C GLU A 47 6.12 6.48 -4.42
N ILE A 48 5.42 5.49 -3.83
CA ILE A 48 4.12 5.06 -4.38
C ILE A 48 3.03 6.12 -4.17
N LEU A 49 3.04 6.84 -3.06
CA LEU A 49 2.09 7.94 -2.83
C LEU A 49 2.31 9.07 -3.84
N LEU A 50 3.57 9.43 -4.13
CA LEU A 50 3.89 10.40 -5.18
C LEU A 50 3.45 9.92 -6.56
N ALA A 51 3.68 8.64 -6.88
CA ALA A 51 3.24 8.05 -8.15
C ALA A 51 1.71 8.08 -8.29
N LEU A 52 0.96 7.73 -7.24
CA LEU A 52 -0.50 7.76 -7.26
C LEU A 52 -1.04 9.19 -7.34
N LYS A 53 -0.43 10.14 -6.62
CA LYS A 53 -0.78 11.57 -6.75
C LYS A 53 -0.57 12.08 -8.16
N LYS A 54 0.55 11.74 -8.81
CA LYS A 54 0.82 12.09 -10.22
C LYS A 54 -0.18 11.46 -11.20
N LYS A 55 -0.78 10.33 -10.83
CA LYS A 55 -1.85 9.66 -11.58
C LYS A 55 -3.25 10.25 -11.30
N GLY A 56 -3.37 11.26 -10.44
CA GLY A 56 -4.64 11.94 -10.15
C GLY A 56 -5.43 11.38 -8.97
N TYR A 57 -4.90 10.40 -8.23
CA TYR A 57 -5.58 9.88 -7.04
C TYR A 57 -5.44 10.85 -5.86
N SER A 58 -6.58 11.24 -5.29
CA SER A 58 -6.65 12.14 -4.12
C SER A 58 -6.59 11.40 -2.79
N LYS A 59 -6.87 10.10 -2.80
CA LYS A 59 -6.93 9.24 -1.61
C LYS A 59 -6.28 7.88 -1.90
N VAL A 60 -5.85 7.22 -0.83
CA VAL A 60 -5.38 5.85 -0.81
C VAL A 60 -5.89 5.18 0.45
N SER A 61 -6.09 3.88 0.43
CA SER A 61 -6.43 3.10 1.61
C SER A 61 -5.40 1.99 1.85
N LEU A 62 -5.36 1.48 3.08
CA LEU A 62 -4.59 0.29 3.43
C LEU A 62 -5.23 -0.37 4.65
N ALA A 63 -5.15 -1.70 4.73
CA ALA A 63 -5.58 -2.45 5.91
C ALA A 63 -4.37 -3.03 6.65
N VAL A 64 -4.38 -2.91 7.97
CA VAL A 64 -3.37 -3.51 8.84
C VAL A 64 -4.03 -4.63 9.64
N GLN A 65 -3.41 -5.81 9.64
CA GLN A 65 -3.78 -6.86 10.57
C GLN A 65 -3.02 -6.68 11.88
N LYS A 66 -3.72 -6.80 13.01
CA LYS A 66 -3.19 -6.61 14.37
C LYS A 66 -1.94 -7.46 14.67
N LYS A 67 -1.74 -8.54 13.90
CA LYS A 67 -0.56 -9.40 13.98
C LYS A 67 0.14 -9.44 12.62
N ILE A 68 0.97 -8.45 12.36
CA ILE A 68 2.00 -8.57 11.32
C ILE A 68 3.04 -9.54 11.89
N ARG A 69 2.99 -10.82 11.46
CA ARG A 69 4.06 -11.77 11.76
C ARG A 69 5.28 -11.40 10.90
N LEU A 70 6.34 -10.95 11.57
CA LEU A 70 7.68 -10.76 11.00
C LEU A 70 8.56 -11.95 11.37
#